data_AF-A0A5K0X9F5-F1
#
_entry.id   AF-A0A5K0X9F5-F1
#
_cell.length_a   1.000
_cell.length_b   1.000
_cell.length_c   1.000
_cell.angle_alpha   90.00
_cell.angle_beta   90.00
_cell.angle_gamma   90.00
#
_symmetry.space_group_name_H-M   'P 1'
#
loop_
_entity.id
_entity.type
_entity.pdbx_description
1 polymer ?
#
loop_
_entity_poly.entity_id
_entity_poly.type
_entity_poly.pdbx_seq_one_letter_code
_entity_poly.pdbx_strand_id
1 'polypeptide(L)' 'IENEYGNIEDSYGKGGKEYVKWAARMALGQDAGVPWVMCRQNDAPENV' A
#
# COMPACT_ATOMS: atom_id res chain seq x y z
N ILE A 1 -4.32 5.34 -0.33
CA ILE A 1 -4.97 4.02 -0.47
C ILE A 1 -4.63 3.16 0.73
N GLU A 2 -5.52 2.23 1.08
CA GLU A 2 -5.49 1.48 2.35
C GLU A 2 -5.50 2.38 3.61
N ASN A 3 -5.86 1.80 4.75
CA ASN A 3 -5.89 2.52 6.01
C ASN A 3 -5.39 1.64 7.15
N GLU A 4 -4.23 1.98 7.69
CA GLU A 4 -3.64 1.31 8.86
C GLU A 4 -3.33 -0.17 8.68
N TYR A 5 -3.23 -0.62 7.43
CA TYR A 5 -2.92 -2.02 7.11
C TYR A 5 -1.56 -2.46 7.68
N GLY A 6 -0.58 -1.56 7.77
CA GLY A 6 0.72 -1.84 8.39
C GLY A 6 0.63 -2.32 9.85
N ASN A 7 -0.48 -2.07 10.56
CA ASN A 7 -0.69 -2.61 11.91
C ASN A 7 -0.99 -4.12 11.91
N ILE A 8 -1.51 -4.66 10.79
CA ILE A 8 -1.94 -6.06 10.68
C ILE A 8 -1.14 -6.86 9.64
N GLU A 9 -0.37 -6.18 8.80
CA GLU A 9 0.35 -6.76 7.67
C GLU A 9 1.18 -8.00 8.05
N ASP A 10 1.91 -7.93 9.17
CA ASP A 10 2.77 -9.03 9.64
C ASP A 10 1.99 -10.31 9.93
N SER A 11 0.70 -10.20 10.28
CA SER A 11 -0.18 -11.36 10.51
C SER A 11 -0.41 -12.18 9.24
N TYR A 12 -0.17 -11.60 8.07
CA TYR A 12 -0.29 -12.22 6.76
C TYR A 12 1.07 -12.63 6.16
N GLY A 13 2.17 -12.38 6.88
CA GLY A 13 3.53 -12.70 6.45
C GLY A 13 3.85 -12.15 5.05
N LYS A 14 4.44 -12.97 4.19
CA LYS A 14 4.78 -12.58 2.82
C LYS A 14 3.55 -12.11 2.01
N GLY A 15 2.37 -12.66 2.29
CA GLY A 15 1.14 -12.27 1.62
C GLY A 15 0.76 -10.81 1.87
N GLY A 16 0.96 -10.31 3.10
CA GLY A 16 0.72 -8.91 3.46
C GLY A 16 1.61 -7.96 2.67
N LYS A 17 2.90 -8.28 2.59
CA LYS A 17 3.89 -7.49 1.82
C LYS A 17 3.55 -7.43 0.33
N GLU A 18 3.14 -8.55 -0.26
CA GLU A 18 2.75 -8.59 -1.67
C GLU A 18 1.42 -7.88 -1.91
N TYR A 19 0.50 -7.91 -0.95
CA TYR A 19 -0.75 -7.16 -1.00
C TYR A 19 -0.52 -5.65 -1.02
N VAL A 20 0.32 -5.11 -0.13
CA VAL A 20 0.66 -3.68 -0.09
C VAL A 20 1.21 -3.20 -1.43
N LYS A 21 2.14 -3.96 -2.04
CA LYS A 21 2.69 -3.66 -3.36
C LYS A 21 1.64 -3.74 -4.48
N TRP A 22 0.71 -4.68 -4.38
CA TRP A 22 -0.40 -4.78 -5.33
C TRP A 22 -1.35 -3.57 -5.20
N ALA A 23 -1.74 -3.22 -3.98
CA ALA A 23 -2.65 -2.10 -3.70
C ALA A 23 -2.06 -0.77 -4.19
N ALA A 24 -0.76 -0.54 -3.95
CA ALA A 24 -0.04 0.63 -4.46
C ALA A 24 -0.03 0.68 -5.99
N ARG A 25 0.31 -0.44 -6.67
CA ARG A 25 0.29 -0.50 -8.14
C ARG A 25 -1.11 -0.29 -8.72
N MET A 26 -2.13 -0.85 -8.08
CA MET A 26 -3.53 -0.65 -8.48
C MET A 26 -3.89 0.83 -8.40
N ALA A 27 -3.56 1.51 -7.30
CA ALA A 27 -3.84 2.93 -7.11
C ALA A 27 -3.16 3.82 -8.16
N LEU A 28 -1.89 3.54 -8.48
CA LEU A 28 -1.15 4.26 -9.51
C LEU A 28 -1.71 4.04 -10.92
N GLY A 29 -2.19 2.82 -11.20
CA GLY A 29 -2.82 2.50 -12.48
C GLY A 29 -4.11 3.27 -12.77
N GLN A 30 -4.69 3.94 -11.77
CA GLN A 30 -5.89 4.77 -11.94
C GLN A 30 -5.59 6.16 -12.55
N ASP A 31 -4.32 6.56 -12.65
CA ASP A 31 -3.87 7.83 -13.23
C ASP A 31 -4.66 9.05 -12.70
N ALA A 32 -4.79 9.13 -11.37
CA ALA A 32 -5.59 10.16 -10.70
C ALA A 32 -5.05 11.59 -10.87
N GLY A 33 -3.84 11.76 -11.40
CA GLY A 33 -3.17 13.06 -11.59
C GLY A 33 -2.71 13.74 -10.29
N VAL A 34 -2.84 13.07 -9.14
CA VAL A 34 -2.42 13.55 -7.81
C VAL A 34 -1.77 12.41 -7.01
N PRO A 35 -0.91 12.70 -6.00
CA PRO A 35 -0.26 11.68 -5.19
C PRO A 35 -1.22 10.86 -4.33
N TRP A 36 -0.86 9.62 -4.01
CA TRP A 36 -1.54 8.83 -3.00
C TRP A 36 -0.83 8.86 -1.65
N VAL A 37 -1.56 8.52 -0.59
CA VAL A 37 -1.03 8.38 0.77
C VAL A 37 -1.50 7.06 1.35
N MET A 38 -0.60 6.31 1.99
CA MET A 38 -0.93 5.14 2.81
C MET A 38 -0.71 5.49 4.29
N CYS A 39 -1.78 5.46 5.08
CA CYS A 39 -1.70 5.77 6.52
C CYS A 39 -1.13 4.58 7.30
N ARG A 40 -0.18 4.83 8.21
CA ARG A 40 0.45 3.83 9.10
C ARG A 40 0.99 2.62 8.32
N GLN A 41 1.63 2.89 7.18
CA GLN A 41 2.31 1.89 6.37
C GLN A 41 3.80 2.26 6.28
N ASN A 42 4.65 1.63 7.09
CA ASN A 42 6.07 1.98 7.19
C ASN A 42 6.87 1.65 5.92
N ASP A 43 6.40 0.69 5.15
CA ASP A 43 6.97 0.26 3.88
C ASP A 43 6.04 0.56 2.71
N ALA A 44 5.30 1.67 2.79
CA ALA A 44 4.59 2.21 1.64
C ALA A 44 5.60 2.34 0.47
N PRO A 45 5.30 1.78 -0.71
CA PRO A 45 6.21 1.87 -1.85
C PRO A 45 6.52 3.34 -2.22
N GLU A 46 7.75 3.63 -2.63
CA GLU A 46 8.18 5.02 -2.89
C GLU A 46 7.36 5.74 -3.97
N ASN A 47 6.72 4.96 -4.84
CA ASN A 47 6.01 5.46 -5.99
C ASN A 47 4.49 5.59 -5.80
N VAL A 48 3.93 5.37 -4.60
CA VAL A 48 2.49 5.64 -4.33
C VAL A 48 2.24 7.13 -4.09
#